data_AF-A0A261KX61-F1
#
_entry.id   AF-A0A261KX61-F1
#
_cell.length_a   1.000
_cell.length_b   1.000
_cell.length_c   1.000
_cell.angle_alpha   90.00
_cell.angle_beta   90.00
_cell.angle_gamma   90.00
#
_symmetry.space_group_name_H-M   'P 1'
#
loop_
_entity.id
_entity.type
_entity.pdbx_description
1 polymer ?
#
loop_
_entity_poly.entity_id
_entity_poly.type
_entity_poly.pdbx_seq_one_letter_code
_entity_poly.pdbx_strand_id
1 'polypeptide(L)' 'MNNWQPGTTLNNYRYTIEKILGEGGFGVSYLALDNQNTDKKVVIKTLNDKIQKLHEFDKF' A
#
# COMPACT_ATOMS: atom_id res chain seq x y z
N MET A 1 10.38 7.29 2.10
CA MET A 1 8.97 7.26 1.65
C MET A 1 8.90 6.54 0.31
N ASN A 2 8.32 5.34 0.28
CA ASN A 2 8.02 4.68 -0.98
C ASN A 2 6.85 5.43 -1.62
N ASN A 3 7.09 6.04 -2.78
CA ASN A 3 6.04 6.76 -3.51
C ASN A 3 5.68 5.97 -4.77
N TRP A 4 4.91 4.88 -4.59
CA TRP A 4 4.51 4.02 -5.71
C TRP A 4 3.64 4.78 -6.70
N GLN A 5 4.05 4.81 -7.96
CA GLN A 5 3.35 5.49 -9.04
C GLN A 5 2.26 4.59 -9.64
N PRO A 6 1.24 5.15 -10.31
CA PRO A 6 0.30 4.37 -11.12
C PRO A 6 1.03 3.41 -12.06
N GLY A 7 0.56 2.17 -12.14
CA GLY A 7 1.21 1.09 -12.90
C GLY A 7 2.28 0.31 -12.12
N THR A 8 2.69 0.75 -10.93
CA THR A 8 3.60 -0.03 -10.08
C THR A 8 2.95 -1.35 -9.68
N THR A 9 3.68 -2.45 -9.86
CA THR A 9 3.22 -3.80 -9.50
C THR A 9 3.85 -4.27 -8.19
N LEU A 10 3.04 -4.83 -7.29
CA LEU A 10 3.46 -5.31 -5.98
C LEU A 10 3.13 -6.80 -5.80
N ASN A 11 3.84 -7.45 -4.87
CA ASN A 11 3.61 -8.84 -4.46
C ASN A 11 3.53 -9.80 -5.66
N ASN A 12 4.61 -9.89 -6.42
CA ASN A 12 4.71 -10.75 -7.62
C ASN A 12 3.57 -10.52 -8.61
N TYR A 13 3.35 -9.25 -9.01
CA TYR A 13 2.31 -8.84 -9.96
C TYR A 13 0.87 -9.07 -9.49
N ARG A 14 0.63 -9.38 -8.22
CA ARG A 14 -0.74 -9.51 -7.71
C ARG A 14 -1.47 -8.16 -7.67
N TYR A 15 -0.79 -7.07 -7.29
CA TYR A 15 -1.45 -5.78 -7.16
C TYR A 15 -0.85 -4.75 -8.11
N THR A 16 -1.70 -3.99 -8.82
CA THR A 16 -1.28 -2.85 -9.65
C THR A 16 -1.80 -1.56 -9.04
N ILE A 17 -0.92 -0.62 -8.71
CA ILE A 17 -1.31 0.70 -8.19
C ILE A 17 -2.05 1.49 -9.27
N GLU A 18 -3.24 2.01 -8.93
CA GLU A 18 -4.01 2.89 -9.80
C GLU A 18 -3.75 4.37 -9.46
N LYS A 19 -3.79 4.75 -8.17
CA LYS A 19 -3.55 6.12 -7.71
C LYS A 19 -3.31 6.22 -6.22
N ILE A 20 -2.78 7.37 -5.80
CA ILE A 20 -2.75 7.79 -4.39
C ILE A 20 -4.17 8.23 -3.99
N LEU A 21 -4.61 7.76 -2.83
CA LEU A 21 -5.88 8.18 -2.20
C LEU A 21 -5.65 9.28 -1.16
N GLY A 22 -4.49 9.27 -0.50
CA GLY A 22 -4.12 10.30 0.46
C GLY A 22 -2.85 9.94 1.22
N GLU A 23 -2.29 10.94 1.87
CA GLU A 23 -1.11 10.83 2.72
C GLU A 23 -1.47 11.37 4.11
N GLY A 24 -1.11 10.60 5.15
CA GLY A 24 -1.32 11.01 6.53
C GLY A 24 -0.13 10.64 7.42
N GLY A 25 -0.24 10.95 8.71
CA GLY A 25 0.86 10.75 9.67
C GLY A 25 1.37 9.31 9.78
N PHE A 26 0.61 8.33 9.30
CA PHE A 26 0.95 6.90 9.32
C PHE A 26 1.50 6.37 8.00
N GLY A 27 1.56 7.19 6.94
CA GLY A 27 2.00 6.80 5.60
C GLY A 27 0.99 7.13 4.50
N VAL A 28 1.23 6.60 3.31
CA VAL A 28 0.40 6.80 2.10
C VAL A 28 -0.61 5.66 1.93
N SER A 29 -1.83 6.00 1.51
CA SER A 29 -2.87 5.07 1.08
C SER A 29 -2.98 5.08 -0.44
N TYR A 30 -2.95 3.91 -1.05
CA TYR A 30 -3.04 3.70 -2.50
C TYR A 30 -4.30 2.90 -2.85
N LEU A 31 -4.92 3.24 -3.97
CA LEU A 31 -5.88 2.37 -4.64
C LEU A 31 -5.11 1.42 -5.55
N ALA A 32 -5.45 0.13 -5.51
CA ALA A 32 -4.85 -0.88 -6.36
C ALA A 32 -5.88 -1.87 -6.91
N LEU A 33 -5.58 -2.45 -8.07
CA LEU A 33 -6.30 -3.59 -8.63
C LEU A 33 -5.67 -4.90 -8.13
N ASP A 34 -6.48 -5.86 -7.67
CA ASP A 34 -6.03 -7.24 -7.40
C ASP A 34 -6.15 -8.07 -8.68
N ASN A 35 -5.02 -8.27 -9.37
CA ASN A 35 -4.94 -8.97 -10.65
C ASN A 35 -5.29 -10.47 -10.54
N GLN A 36 -5.34 -11.04 -9.33
CA GLN A 36 -5.73 -12.43 -9.11
C GLN A 36 -7.23 -12.60 -8.82
N ASN A 37 -7.90 -11.53 -8.41
CA ASN A 37 -9.33 -11.52 -8.16
C ASN A 37 -9.96 -10.52 -9.11
N THR A 38 -10.41 -11.00 -10.27
CA THR A 38 -10.93 -10.21 -11.39
C THR A 38 -11.76 -9.01 -10.91
N ASP A 39 -11.31 -7.80 -11.25
CA ASP A 39 -11.93 -6.50 -10.96
C ASP A 39 -12.09 -6.10 -9.49
N LYS A 40 -11.41 -6.77 -8.55
CA LYS A 40 -11.43 -6.36 -7.15
C LYS A 40 -10.46 -5.20 -6.92
N LYS A 41 -11.00 -4.07 -6.50
CA LYS A 41 -10.21 -2.94 -6.00
C LYS A 41 -9.91 -3.10 -4.51
N VAL A 42 -8.68 -2.79 -4.13
CA VAL A 42 -8.20 -2.84 -2.75
C VAL A 42 -7.48 -1.56 -2.37
N VAL A 43 -7.41 -1.27 -1.06
CA VAL A 43 -6.60 -0.19 -0.51
C VAL A 43 -5.32 -0.78 0.06
N ILE A 44 -4.17 -0.28 -0.38
CA ILE A 44 -2.86 -0.64 0.16
C ILE A 44 -2.33 0.55 0.95
N LYS A 45 -1.97 0.33 2.22
CA LYS A 45 -1.44 1.39 3.09
C LYS A 45 0.00 1.09 3.47
N THR A 46 0.88 2.05 3.24
CA THR A 46 2.25 1.99 3.79
C THR A 46 2.22 2.40 5.25
N LEU A 47 3.05 1.77 6.07
CA LEU A 47 3.35 2.24 7.42
C LEU A 47 4.56 3.16 7.33
N ASN A 48 4.53 4.32 7.97
CA ASN A 48 5.70 5.18 8.02
C ASN A 48 6.86 4.48 8.75
N ASP A 49 8.10 4.86 8.42
CA ASP A 49 9.32 4.26 8.99
C ASP A 49 9.45 4.46 10.52
N LYS A 50 8.71 5.42 11.11
CA LYS A 50 8.64 5.63 12.57
C LYS A 50 7.71 4.61 13.25
N ILE A 51 6.61 4.22 12.61
CA ILE A 51 5.68 3.18 13.09
C ILE A 51 6.33 1.81 12.95
N GLN A 52 7.04 1.54 11.86
CA GLN A 52 7.77 0.27 11.68
C GLN A 52 8.90 0.07 12.70
N LYS A 53 9.40 1.17 13.31
CA LYS A 53 10.43 1.14 14.36
C LYS A 53 9.86 1.04 15.78
N LEU A 54 8.54 1.12 15.96
CA LEU A 54 7.93 0.84 17.26
C LEU A 54 7.99 -0.68 17.48
N HIS A 55 8.72 -1.07 18.52
CA HIS A 55 9.04 -2.45 18.93
C HIS A 55 7.80 -3.33 19.24
N GLU A 56 6.58 -2.80 19.11
CA GLU A 56 5.32 -3.47 19.42
C GLU A 56 4.42 -3.69 18.19
N PHE A 57 4.91 -3.45 16.96
CA PHE A 57 4.09 -3.57 15.76
C PHE A 57 3.55 -4.99 15.52
N ASP A 58 4.28 -6.03 15.93
CA ASP A 58 3.85 -7.44 15.77
C ASP A 58 2.66 -7.84 16.66
N LYS A 59 2.12 -6.94 17.49
CA LYS A 59 0.98 -7.23 18.39
C LYS A 59 -0.40 -6.83 17.84
N PHE A 60 -0.51 -6.30 16.61
CA PHE A 60 -1.78 -5.84 16.03
C PHE A 60 -2.08 -6.44 14.66
#